data_AF-A0A2J0L6N7-F1
#
_entry.id   AF-A0A2J0L6N7-F1
#
_cell.length_a   1.000
_cell.length_b   1.000
_cell.length_c   1.000
_cell.angle_alpha   90.00
_cell.angle_beta   90.00
_cell.angle_gamma   90.00
#
_symmetry.space_group_name_H-M   'P 1'
#
loop_
_entity.id
_entity.type
_entity.pdbx_description
1 polymer ?
#
loop_
_entity_poly.entity_id
_entity_poly.type
_entity_poly.pdbx_seq_one_letter_code
_entity_poly.pdbx_strand_id
1 'polypeptide(L)'
;MAYLPFARKWRPQDFDEIVGQEHITTTLKNAISMARLHHAYLFAGPRGIGKTSTARIFSKALNCEKGPSIKPCNVCSSCEEITSGSSMDVIEIDGASNRGIDEIRNLRETVKFSPLKGHFKIYIIDEVHMLTTEAFNALLKTLEEPPPHVKFIFATTEPHKVLPTVLSRCQRFDFRRIQMKDIMAKLREISKVEHLNIDEDAFLYIAKASDGSMRDAEGILDQIASFSKGKIHLKDVIESLGMIDQETLFKSAELIINKDVKSGIHLVDEILNSGKDAKQFLMELLEHFRNIMIVKSGIVSDEIISLPKDSIDRIKKQADSFTQGDIFYIISVISSGLKMIRQLLPERIVFELSMIKLASRESIASIEEILSKLQDAGPVVSEAPKPQPAAAPQEKSFLKKIFPASENIKKPERPNPAPGQDSVAQESIDMTRVKNAWPILVKAMAVKKMSISSYLAEGEPDSVNGNTIIIGFPKELNFHREVLEEKHSKDAIEQVLSQIMDMPVKMSFVATDKKQKEPVPGANVIKEELKAKEPVIGSALNIFGGRIFKSTKNN
;
A
#
# COMPACT_ATOMS: atom_id res chain seq x y z
N MET A 1 -13.78 31.48 29.07
CA MET A 1 -13.85 31.25 27.61
C MET A 1 -13.71 29.75 27.38
N ALA A 2 -14.45 29.20 26.41
CA ALA A 2 -14.27 27.79 26.03
C ALA A 2 -12.87 27.58 25.47
N TYR A 3 -12.20 26.50 25.87
CA TYR A 3 -10.90 26.11 25.34
C TYR A 3 -10.98 25.92 23.82
N LEU A 4 -10.03 26.49 23.09
CA LEU A 4 -9.95 26.37 21.63
C LEU A 4 -8.66 25.62 21.26
N PRO A 5 -8.76 24.45 20.59
CA PRO A 5 -7.58 23.69 20.18
C PRO A 5 -6.66 24.52 19.29
N PHE A 6 -5.34 24.32 19.40
CA PHE A 6 -4.33 25.05 18.61
C PHE A 6 -4.60 24.99 17.12
N ALA A 7 -4.98 23.83 16.58
CA ALA A 7 -5.32 23.65 15.17
C ALA A 7 -6.46 24.58 14.65
N ARG A 8 -7.24 25.16 15.56
CA ARG A 8 -8.26 26.17 15.25
C ARG A 8 -7.83 27.58 15.67
N LYS A 9 -7.17 27.73 16.82
CA LYS A 9 -6.68 29.01 17.34
C LYS A 9 -5.62 29.64 16.43
N TRP A 10 -4.70 28.83 15.91
CA TRP A 10 -3.57 29.24 15.08
C TRP A 10 -3.84 29.12 13.59
N ARG A 11 -5.10 28.91 13.20
CA ARG A 11 -5.49 28.84 11.79
C ARG A 11 -5.10 30.15 11.10
N PRO A 12 -4.35 30.12 9.99
CA PRO A 12 -3.91 31.31 9.28
C PRO A 12 -5.07 32.24 8.90
N GLN A 13 -4.90 33.54 9.11
CA GLN A 13 -5.85 34.58 8.76
C GLN A 13 -5.44 35.38 7.52
N ASP A 14 -4.15 35.33 7.17
CA ASP A 14 -3.56 36.03 6.03
C ASP A 14 -2.69 35.11 5.16
N PHE A 15 -2.45 35.49 3.91
CA PHE A 15 -1.60 34.72 3.00
C PHE A 15 -0.14 34.63 3.45
N ASP A 16 0.33 35.59 4.23
CA ASP A 16 1.70 35.62 4.76
C ASP A 16 1.91 34.59 5.90
N GLU A 17 0.82 34.12 6.51
CA GLU A 17 0.84 33.15 7.61
C GLU A 17 0.75 31.68 7.13
N ILE A 18 0.47 31.47 5.83
CA ILE A 18 0.43 30.13 5.25
C ILE A 18 1.86 29.63 5.06
N VAL A 19 2.18 28.51 5.71
CA VAL A 19 3.52 27.93 5.72
C VAL A 19 3.73 26.95 4.55
N GLY A 20 4.83 27.12 3.80
CA GLY A 20 5.34 26.15 2.82
C GLY A 20 4.54 26.05 1.51
N GLN A 21 3.73 27.06 1.19
CA GLN A 21 2.91 27.10 -0.04
C GLN A 21 3.11 28.42 -0.81
N GLU A 22 4.34 28.94 -0.83
CA GLU A 22 4.67 30.26 -1.38
C GLU A 22 4.29 30.40 -2.86
N HIS A 23 4.40 29.32 -3.65
CA HIS A 23 4.01 29.31 -5.06
C HIS A 23 2.51 29.54 -5.25
N ILE A 24 1.67 29.02 -4.35
CA ILE A 24 0.21 29.15 -4.40
C ILE A 24 -0.18 30.54 -3.93
N THR A 25 0.30 30.95 -2.76
CA THR A 25 -0.06 32.25 -2.19
C THR A 25 0.36 33.38 -3.12
N THR A 26 1.57 33.34 -3.68
CA THR A 26 2.04 34.34 -4.66
C THR A 26 1.13 34.40 -5.89
N THR A 27 0.73 33.26 -6.43
CA THR A 27 -0.15 33.22 -7.62
C THR A 27 -1.54 33.79 -7.31
N LEU A 28 -2.12 33.47 -6.15
CA LEU A 28 -3.41 34.03 -5.74
C LEU A 28 -3.34 35.54 -5.48
N LYS A 29 -2.28 36.01 -4.82
CA LYS A 29 -2.01 37.45 -4.62
C LYS A 29 -1.90 38.19 -5.95
N ASN A 30 -1.22 37.61 -6.93
CA ASN A 30 -1.09 38.19 -8.26
C ASN A 30 -2.44 38.22 -9.00
N ALA A 31 -3.24 37.15 -8.90
CA ALA A 31 -4.57 37.11 -9.50
C ALA A 31 -5.49 38.21 -8.98
N ILE A 32 -5.44 38.50 -7.67
CA ILE A 32 -6.17 39.61 -7.04
C ILE A 32 -5.65 40.95 -7.56
N SER A 33 -4.33 41.15 -7.51
CA SER A 33 -3.68 42.42 -7.90
C SER A 33 -3.92 42.80 -9.36
N MET A 34 -3.93 41.80 -10.24
CA MET A 34 -4.17 41.99 -11.67
C MET A 34 -5.65 41.97 -12.05
N ALA A 35 -6.56 41.83 -11.08
CA ALA A 35 -8.00 41.62 -11.30
C ALA A 35 -8.31 40.47 -12.29
N ARG A 36 -7.45 39.44 -12.33
CA ARG A 36 -7.58 38.26 -13.21
C ARG A 36 -8.09 37.07 -12.41
N LEU A 37 -9.34 37.16 -11.98
CA LEU A 37 -9.98 36.13 -11.16
C LEU A 37 -10.69 35.11 -12.05
N HIS A 38 -10.27 33.85 -11.99
CA HIS A 38 -11.02 32.75 -12.59
C HIS A 38 -12.35 32.52 -11.87
N HIS A 39 -13.26 31.76 -12.49
CA HIS A 39 -14.58 31.46 -11.91
C HIS A 39 -14.55 30.23 -11.00
N ALA A 40 -13.60 29.29 -11.22
CA ALA A 40 -13.46 28.09 -10.40
C ALA A 40 -11.99 27.75 -10.11
N TYR A 41 -11.71 27.38 -8.88
CA TYR A 41 -10.39 27.01 -8.38
C TYR A 41 -10.45 25.60 -7.80
N LEU A 42 -9.42 24.79 -8.06
CA LEU A 42 -9.29 23.46 -7.46
C LEU A 42 -7.99 23.39 -6.64
N PHE A 43 -8.14 23.25 -5.33
CA PHE A 43 -7.06 23.07 -4.37
C PHE A 43 -6.89 21.58 -4.09
N ALA A 44 -5.81 21.00 -4.61
CA ALA A 44 -5.52 19.58 -4.51
C ALA A 44 -4.29 19.33 -3.65
N GLY A 45 -4.32 18.31 -2.79
CA GLY A 45 -3.15 17.87 -2.03
C GLY A 45 -3.51 17.19 -0.71
N PRO A 46 -2.52 16.67 0.03
CA PRO A 46 -2.73 15.98 1.31
C PRO A 46 -3.60 16.73 2.32
N ARG A 47 -4.17 16.03 3.29
CA ARG A 47 -4.95 16.66 4.37
C ARG A 47 -4.07 17.54 5.25
N GLY A 48 -4.67 18.55 5.87
CA GLY A 48 -4.03 19.37 6.91
C GLY A 48 -2.90 20.32 6.46
N ILE A 49 -2.63 20.43 5.16
CA ILE A 49 -1.62 21.37 4.58
C ILE A 49 -2.14 22.79 4.29
N GLY A 50 -3.39 23.09 4.67
CA GLY A 50 -3.94 24.45 4.57
C GLY A 50 -4.85 24.76 3.36
N LYS A 51 -5.37 23.76 2.65
CA LYS A 51 -6.30 23.96 1.51
C LYS A 51 -7.51 24.82 1.87
N THR A 52 -8.32 24.39 2.84
CA THR A 52 -9.53 25.09 3.29
C THR A 52 -9.20 26.41 3.98
N SER A 53 -8.06 26.51 4.67
CA SER A 53 -7.59 27.79 5.24
C SER A 53 -7.26 28.81 4.14
N THR A 54 -6.55 28.38 3.10
CA THR A 54 -6.25 29.22 1.93
C THR A 54 -7.52 29.64 1.21
N ALA A 55 -8.51 28.74 1.08
CA ALA A 55 -9.82 29.05 0.52
C ALA A 55 -10.53 30.17 1.30
N ARG A 56 -10.55 30.09 2.63
CA ARG A 56 -11.13 31.14 3.48
C ARG A 56 -10.39 32.46 3.37
N ILE A 57 -9.05 32.45 3.39
CA ILE A 57 -8.22 33.66 3.21
C ILE A 57 -8.49 34.30 1.86
N PHE A 58 -8.56 33.49 0.80
CA PHE A 58 -8.89 33.98 -0.54
C PHE A 58 -10.30 34.57 -0.59
N SER A 59 -11.29 33.94 0.04
CA SER A 59 -12.65 34.49 0.14
C SER A 59 -12.69 35.82 0.90
N LYS A 60 -11.93 35.94 2.00
CA LYS A 60 -11.79 37.22 2.73
C LYS A 60 -11.16 38.29 1.86
N ALA A 61 -10.09 37.95 1.14
CA ALA A 61 -9.39 38.87 0.26
C ALA A 61 -10.31 39.42 -0.84
N LEU A 62 -11.25 38.61 -1.35
CA LEU A 62 -12.22 39.00 -2.37
C LEU A 62 -13.41 39.82 -1.83
N ASN A 63 -13.88 39.51 -0.61
CA ASN A 63 -15.09 40.11 -0.03
C ASN A 63 -14.83 41.17 1.06
N CYS A 64 -13.57 41.49 1.35
CA CYS A 64 -13.20 42.54 2.29
C CYS A 64 -13.81 43.89 1.87
N GLU A 65 -14.36 44.64 2.83
CA GLU A 65 -15.01 45.95 2.59
C GLU A 65 -14.04 47.00 2.02
N LYS A 66 -12.75 46.87 2.31
CA LYS A 66 -11.67 47.70 1.73
C LYS A 66 -11.38 47.37 0.25
N GLY A 67 -12.22 46.56 -0.38
CA GLY A 67 -12.10 46.07 -1.74
C GLY A 67 -11.31 44.76 -1.85
N PRO A 68 -11.27 44.16 -3.05
CA PRO A 68 -10.41 43.03 -3.35
C PRO A 68 -8.95 43.37 -3.05
N SER A 69 -8.43 42.82 -1.97
CA SER A 69 -7.13 43.18 -1.40
C SER A 69 -6.29 41.94 -1.19
N ILE A 70 -4.99 42.05 -1.48
CA ILE A 70 -3.99 41.02 -1.17
C ILE A 70 -3.97 40.73 0.34
N LYS A 71 -4.22 41.74 1.17
CA LYS A 71 -4.26 41.63 2.63
C LYS A 71 -5.67 41.92 3.12
N PRO A 72 -6.46 40.91 3.50
CA PRO A 72 -7.76 41.15 4.13
C PRO A 72 -7.55 41.90 5.45
N CYS A 73 -8.49 42.76 5.82
CA CYS A 73 -8.30 43.60 7.00
C CYS A 73 -8.52 42.85 8.33
N ASN A 74 -9.19 41.69 8.29
CA ASN A 74 -9.52 40.85 9.44
C ASN A 74 -10.34 41.52 10.56
N VAL A 75 -10.84 42.75 10.34
CA VAL A 75 -11.62 43.53 11.32
C VAL A 75 -12.98 44.01 10.80
N CYS A 76 -13.27 43.86 9.51
CA CYS A 76 -14.57 44.25 8.96
C CYS A 76 -15.59 43.12 9.13
N SER A 77 -16.88 43.47 9.05
CA SER A 77 -17.98 42.53 9.27
C SER A 77 -17.88 41.30 8.37
N SER A 78 -17.55 41.50 7.08
CA SER A 78 -17.34 40.40 6.13
C SER A 78 -16.18 39.49 6.53
N CYS A 79 -15.03 40.04 6.93
CA CYS A 79 -13.89 39.22 7.33
C CYS A 79 -14.17 38.42 8.62
N GLU A 80 -14.85 39.02 9.59
CA GLU A 80 -15.24 38.34 10.83
C GLU A 80 -16.23 37.20 10.56
N GLU A 81 -17.28 37.46 9.78
CA GLU A 81 -18.29 36.46 9.38
C GLU A 81 -17.68 35.27 8.61
N ILE A 82 -16.69 35.53 7.73
CA ILE A 82 -15.98 34.45 7.01
C ILE A 82 -15.07 33.66 7.97
N THR A 83 -14.48 34.31 8.97
CA THR A 83 -13.63 33.65 9.98
C THR A 83 -14.45 32.72 10.86
N SER A 84 -15.62 33.18 11.32
CA SER A 84 -16.55 32.40 12.13
C SER A 84 -17.28 31.31 11.32
N GLY A 85 -17.31 31.43 9.99
CA GLY A 85 -18.05 30.54 9.10
C GLY A 85 -19.56 30.83 9.05
N SER A 86 -19.97 32.04 9.41
CA SER A 86 -21.37 32.48 9.44
C SER A 86 -21.75 33.41 8.28
N SER A 87 -20.85 33.61 7.31
CA SER A 87 -21.12 34.49 6.16
C SER A 87 -22.20 33.92 5.24
N MET A 88 -23.11 34.78 4.79
CA MET A 88 -24.12 34.41 3.80
C MET A 88 -23.58 34.43 2.36
N ASP A 89 -22.49 35.18 2.13
CA ASP A 89 -21.85 35.30 0.81
C ASP A 89 -20.74 34.27 0.60
N VAL A 90 -20.27 33.61 1.66
CA VAL A 90 -19.27 32.54 1.60
C VAL A 90 -19.85 31.28 2.22
N ILE A 91 -20.26 30.34 1.36
CA ILE A 91 -20.93 29.12 1.78
C ILE A 91 -19.91 27.98 1.71
N GLU A 92 -19.59 27.40 2.88
CA GLU A 92 -18.71 26.24 3.01
C GLU A 92 -19.54 24.96 3.13
N ILE A 93 -19.32 24.02 2.21
CA ILE A 93 -20.01 22.73 2.12
C ILE A 93 -18.96 21.64 2.26
N ASP A 94 -19.14 20.76 3.23
CA ASP A 94 -18.35 19.55 3.34
C ASP A 94 -18.95 18.47 2.44
N GLY A 95 -18.26 18.14 1.34
CA GLY A 95 -18.68 17.10 0.40
C GLY A 95 -18.76 15.72 1.02
N ALA A 96 -18.11 15.46 2.16
CA ALA A 96 -18.23 14.19 2.88
C ALA A 96 -19.56 14.06 3.63
N SER A 97 -20.12 15.16 4.14
CA SER A 97 -21.43 15.19 4.82
C SER A 97 -22.58 15.50 3.87
N ASN A 98 -22.30 16.29 2.82
CA ASN A 98 -23.28 16.83 1.89
C ASN A 98 -23.10 16.20 0.49
N ARG A 99 -23.18 14.87 0.42
CA ARG A 99 -22.89 14.09 -0.80
C ARG A 99 -24.02 14.18 -1.83
N GLY A 100 -25.23 14.52 -1.38
CA GLY A 100 -26.47 14.31 -2.11
C GLY A 100 -26.69 15.30 -3.25
N ILE A 101 -27.47 14.87 -4.25
CA ILE A 101 -27.85 15.74 -5.37
C ILE A 101 -28.71 16.94 -4.94
N ASP A 102 -29.51 16.80 -3.88
CA ASP A 102 -30.48 17.83 -3.49
C ASP A 102 -29.80 19.08 -2.92
N GLU A 103 -28.74 18.93 -2.13
CA GLU A 103 -27.95 20.07 -1.63
C GLU A 103 -27.29 20.83 -2.77
N ILE A 104 -26.78 20.11 -3.78
CA ILE A 104 -26.19 20.73 -4.95
C ILE A 104 -27.25 21.39 -5.86
N ARG A 105 -28.46 20.83 -5.94
CA ARG A 105 -29.58 21.48 -6.64
C ARG A 105 -29.99 22.77 -5.95
N ASN A 106 -30.11 22.76 -4.62
CA ASN A 106 -30.38 23.95 -3.83
C ASN A 106 -29.28 24.99 -4.02
N LEU A 107 -28.01 24.56 -4.01
CA LEU A 107 -26.88 25.44 -4.34
C LEU A 107 -27.08 26.09 -5.72
N ARG A 108 -27.36 25.31 -6.76
CA ARG A 108 -27.55 25.80 -8.14
C ARG A 108 -28.66 26.84 -8.25
N GLU A 109 -29.72 26.73 -7.45
CA GLU A 109 -30.78 27.73 -7.40
C GLU A 109 -30.30 29.00 -6.71
N THR A 110 -29.57 28.88 -5.60
CA THR A 110 -29.04 30.04 -4.87
C THR A 110 -27.95 30.80 -5.60
N VAL A 111 -27.23 30.15 -6.53
CA VAL A 111 -26.15 30.73 -7.35
C VAL A 111 -26.64 31.91 -8.21
N LYS A 112 -27.93 31.97 -8.54
CA LYS A 112 -28.49 33.04 -9.38
C LYS A 112 -28.63 34.38 -8.65
N PHE A 113 -28.62 34.37 -7.32
CA PHE A 113 -28.81 35.58 -6.53
C PHE A 113 -27.48 36.31 -6.31
N SER A 114 -27.52 37.63 -6.45
CA SER A 114 -26.37 38.51 -6.18
C SER A 114 -25.93 38.44 -4.71
N PRO A 115 -24.65 38.76 -4.42
CA PRO A 115 -24.15 38.82 -3.04
C PRO A 115 -24.89 39.89 -2.23
N LEU A 116 -25.00 39.69 -0.91
CA LEU A 116 -25.70 40.60 0.00
C LEU A 116 -24.80 41.75 0.48
N LYS A 117 -23.60 41.43 0.95
CA LYS A 117 -22.64 42.39 1.53
C LYS A 117 -21.31 42.43 0.79
N GLY A 118 -20.87 41.28 0.28
CA GLY A 118 -19.60 41.12 -0.42
C GLY A 118 -19.64 41.52 -1.90
N HIS A 119 -18.47 41.42 -2.55
CA HIS A 119 -18.35 41.60 -3.99
C HIS A 119 -18.69 40.33 -4.77
N PHE A 120 -18.44 39.16 -4.16
CA PHE A 120 -18.62 37.85 -4.76
C PHE A 120 -19.38 36.91 -3.85
N LYS A 121 -20.16 36.01 -4.47
CA LYS A 121 -20.77 34.87 -3.82
C LYS A 121 -19.87 33.66 -4.04
N ILE A 122 -19.28 33.16 -2.96
CA ILE A 122 -18.20 32.18 -2.99
C ILE A 122 -18.69 30.87 -2.40
N TYR A 123 -18.54 29.78 -3.15
CA TYR A 123 -18.85 28.44 -2.71
C TYR A 123 -17.56 27.66 -2.50
N ILE A 124 -17.29 27.30 -1.24
CA ILE A 124 -16.16 26.44 -0.88
C ILE A 124 -16.73 25.03 -0.70
N ILE A 125 -16.31 24.08 -1.55
CA ILE A 125 -16.69 22.67 -1.38
C ILE A 125 -15.44 21.89 -0.98
N ASP A 126 -15.38 21.50 0.29
CA ASP A 126 -14.31 20.66 0.83
C ASP A 126 -14.58 19.19 0.52
N GLU A 127 -13.51 18.41 0.40
CA GLU A 127 -13.54 17.01 -0.03
C GLU A 127 -14.48 16.74 -1.23
N VAL A 128 -14.36 17.56 -2.28
CA VAL A 128 -15.26 17.52 -3.45
C VAL A 128 -15.30 16.14 -4.12
N HIS A 129 -14.24 15.34 -3.99
CA HIS A 129 -14.18 13.97 -4.52
C HIS A 129 -15.19 13.00 -3.88
N MET A 130 -15.81 13.39 -2.77
CA MET A 130 -16.84 12.61 -2.07
C MET A 130 -18.25 12.86 -2.61
N LEU A 131 -18.45 13.86 -3.47
CA LEU A 131 -19.74 14.11 -4.13
C LEU A 131 -20.09 12.98 -5.09
N THR A 132 -21.40 12.69 -5.22
CA THR A 132 -21.84 11.71 -6.23
C THR A 132 -21.69 12.25 -7.64
N THR A 133 -21.66 11.34 -8.61
CA THR A 133 -21.59 11.67 -10.04
C THR A 133 -22.74 12.56 -10.50
N GLU A 134 -23.94 12.35 -9.97
CA GLU A 134 -25.13 13.13 -10.32
C GLU A 134 -25.04 14.55 -9.75
N ALA A 135 -24.51 14.70 -8.53
CA ALA A 135 -24.23 15.98 -7.91
C ALA A 135 -23.20 16.78 -8.73
N PHE A 136 -22.10 16.15 -9.17
CA PHE A 136 -21.13 16.80 -10.06
C PHE A 136 -21.76 17.26 -11.38
N ASN A 137 -22.55 16.40 -12.03
CA ASN A 137 -23.21 16.74 -13.29
C ASN A 137 -24.19 17.91 -13.14
N ALA A 138 -24.82 18.06 -11.98
CA ALA A 138 -25.68 19.19 -11.69
C ALA A 138 -24.93 20.54 -11.63
N LEU A 139 -23.63 20.54 -11.29
CA LEU A 139 -22.77 21.73 -11.27
C LEU A 139 -22.18 22.08 -12.64
N LEU A 140 -22.07 21.13 -13.58
CA LEU A 140 -21.35 21.34 -14.85
C LEU A 140 -21.90 22.53 -15.64
N LYS A 141 -23.22 22.66 -15.78
CA LYS A 141 -23.83 23.79 -16.50
C LYS A 141 -23.47 25.14 -15.86
N THR A 142 -23.40 25.17 -14.53
CA THR A 142 -23.03 26.38 -13.78
C THR A 142 -21.55 26.69 -13.87
N LEU A 143 -20.69 25.68 -14.01
CA LEU A 143 -19.25 25.86 -14.25
C LEU A 143 -18.96 26.27 -15.70
N GLU A 144 -19.78 25.86 -16.66
CA GLU A 144 -19.67 26.27 -18.07
C GLU A 144 -20.09 27.73 -18.28
N GLU A 145 -21.20 28.13 -17.66
CA GLU A 145 -21.76 29.48 -17.78
C GLU A 145 -21.96 30.12 -16.39
N PRO A 146 -20.86 30.42 -15.67
CA PRO A 146 -20.95 30.97 -14.32
C PRO A 146 -21.38 32.44 -14.33
N PRO A 147 -22.28 32.85 -13.41
CA PRO A 147 -22.53 34.27 -13.18
C PRO A 147 -21.24 34.99 -12.78
N PRO A 148 -21.02 36.25 -13.21
CA PRO A 148 -19.75 36.96 -13.00
C PRO A 148 -19.42 37.20 -11.52
N HIS A 149 -20.44 37.28 -10.67
CA HIS A 149 -20.32 37.48 -9.23
C HIS A 149 -20.09 36.17 -8.46
N VAL A 150 -20.10 35.00 -9.11
CA VAL A 150 -19.98 33.70 -8.45
C VAL A 150 -18.56 33.16 -8.61
N LYS A 151 -18.02 32.60 -7.53
CA LYS A 151 -16.71 31.94 -7.50
C LYS A 151 -16.81 30.58 -6.82
N PHE A 152 -16.24 29.55 -7.42
CA PHE A 152 -16.14 28.22 -6.84
C PHE A 152 -14.71 27.94 -6.37
N ILE A 153 -14.58 27.38 -5.16
CA ILE A 153 -13.32 26.88 -4.63
C ILE A 153 -13.55 25.43 -4.19
N PHE A 154 -13.01 24.50 -4.95
CA PHE A 154 -13.04 23.08 -4.65
C PHE A 154 -11.77 22.67 -3.91
N ALA A 155 -11.89 21.88 -2.84
CA ALA A 155 -10.74 21.28 -2.17
C ALA A 155 -10.85 19.75 -2.19
N THR A 156 -9.72 19.06 -2.38
CA THR A 156 -9.68 17.59 -2.40
C THR A 156 -8.34 17.02 -1.98
N THR A 157 -8.34 15.89 -1.28
CA THR A 157 -7.15 15.05 -1.10
C THR A 157 -6.87 14.12 -2.27
N GLU A 158 -7.88 13.82 -3.10
CA GLU A 158 -7.82 12.83 -4.17
C GLU A 158 -8.22 13.45 -5.51
N PRO A 159 -7.33 14.21 -6.18
CA PRO A 159 -7.66 14.90 -7.42
C PRO A 159 -8.02 13.95 -8.58
N HIS A 160 -7.53 12.70 -8.53
CA HIS A 160 -7.79 11.69 -9.55
C HIS A 160 -9.23 11.14 -9.52
N LYS A 161 -9.96 11.33 -8.41
CA LYS A 161 -11.38 10.96 -8.29
C LYS A 161 -12.33 12.05 -8.78
N VAL A 162 -11.82 13.26 -9.02
CA VAL A 162 -12.62 14.37 -9.55
C VAL A 162 -12.82 14.19 -11.04
N LEU A 163 -14.04 14.39 -11.53
CA LEU A 163 -14.35 14.22 -12.95
C LEU A 163 -13.47 15.10 -13.85
N PRO A 164 -12.90 14.57 -14.94
CA PRO A 164 -12.09 15.35 -15.89
C PRO A 164 -12.81 16.59 -16.45
N THR A 165 -14.15 16.51 -16.59
CA THR A 165 -15.00 17.62 -17.04
C THR A 165 -15.03 18.79 -16.07
N VAL A 166 -14.83 18.56 -14.77
CA VAL A 166 -14.70 19.62 -13.77
C VAL A 166 -13.27 20.15 -13.76
N LEU A 167 -12.28 19.24 -13.84
CA LEU A 167 -10.87 19.61 -13.86
C LEU A 167 -10.54 20.57 -15.01
N SER A 168 -11.10 20.37 -16.20
CA SER A 168 -10.84 21.22 -17.36
C SER A 168 -11.41 22.64 -17.24
N ARG A 169 -12.31 22.89 -16.30
CA ARG A 169 -12.98 24.18 -16.06
C ARG A 169 -12.47 24.88 -14.80
N CYS A 170 -11.51 24.28 -14.10
CA CYS A 170 -10.94 24.83 -12.88
C CYS A 170 -9.48 25.21 -13.09
N GLN A 171 -9.04 26.28 -12.44
CA GLN A 171 -7.62 26.53 -12.25
C GLN A 171 -7.11 25.66 -11.10
N ARG A 172 -6.26 24.69 -11.41
CA ARG A 172 -5.73 23.73 -10.44
C ARG A 172 -4.50 24.28 -9.70
N PHE A 173 -4.49 24.12 -8.39
CA PHE A 173 -3.39 24.42 -7.49
C PHE A 173 -3.03 23.16 -6.69
N ASP A 174 -1.82 22.65 -6.90
CA ASP A 174 -1.29 21.50 -6.18
C ASP A 174 -0.49 21.95 -4.96
N PHE A 175 -1.07 21.71 -3.79
CA PHE A 175 -0.45 21.90 -2.49
C PHE A 175 0.49 20.75 -2.19
N ARG A 176 1.65 21.09 -1.61
CA ARG A 176 2.70 20.12 -1.28
C ARG A 176 2.71 19.83 0.21
N ARG A 177 3.35 18.73 0.62
CA ARG A 177 3.64 18.51 2.05
C ARG A 177 4.56 19.62 2.53
N ILE A 178 4.30 20.12 3.75
CA ILE A 178 5.11 21.17 4.36
C ILE A 178 6.42 20.56 4.82
N GLN A 179 7.53 21.27 4.61
CA GLN A 179 8.85 20.76 4.99
C GLN A 179 8.98 20.70 6.52
N MET A 180 9.73 19.73 7.01
CA MET A 180 9.97 19.51 8.43
C MET A 180 10.47 20.78 9.14
N LYS A 181 11.42 21.47 8.49
CA LYS A 181 12.01 22.73 8.99
C LYS A 181 10.96 23.82 9.22
N ASP A 182 9.97 23.91 8.34
CA ASP A 182 8.96 24.98 8.38
C ASP A 182 7.89 24.66 9.43
N ILE A 183 7.53 23.37 9.59
CA ILE A 183 6.66 22.91 10.69
C ILE A 183 7.34 23.19 12.03
N MET A 184 8.59 22.79 12.21
CA MET A 184 9.34 23.05 13.45
C MET A 184 9.44 24.55 13.75
N ALA A 185 9.69 25.39 12.73
CA ALA A 185 9.72 26.84 12.89
C ALA A 185 8.38 27.37 13.41
N LYS A 186 7.26 26.90 12.85
CA LYS A 186 5.92 27.31 13.29
C LYS A 186 5.59 26.82 14.69
N LEU A 187 5.91 25.56 15.02
CA LEU A 187 5.69 25.02 16.36
C LEU A 187 6.47 25.80 17.42
N ARG A 188 7.73 26.20 17.13
CA ARG A 188 8.51 27.06 18.04
C ARG A 188 7.87 28.42 18.26
N GLU A 189 7.29 29.02 17.21
CA GLU A 189 6.56 30.28 17.33
C GLU A 189 5.35 30.13 18.26
N ILE A 190 4.53 29.10 18.02
CA ILE A 190 3.35 28.79 18.84
C ILE A 190 3.75 28.56 20.29
N SER A 191 4.76 27.73 20.55
CA SER A 191 5.23 27.44 21.91
C SER A 191 5.70 28.68 22.66
N LYS A 192 6.34 29.65 21.98
CA LYS A 192 6.75 30.91 22.62
C LYS A 192 5.55 31.76 23.04
N VAL A 193 4.52 31.83 22.21
CA VAL A 193 3.32 32.64 22.48
C VAL A 193 2.42 31.98 23.52
N GLU A 194 2.30 30.66 23.49
CA GLU A 194 1.54 29.88 24.49
C GLU A 194 2.34 29.62 25.79
N HIS A 195 3.56 30.16 25.89
CA HIS A 195 4.47 30.01 27.04
C HIS A 195 4.77 28.55 27.41
N LEU A 196 4.91 27.67 26.41
CA LEU A 196 5.26 26.26 26.56
C LEU A 196 6.78 26.09 26.62
N ASN A 197 7.26 25.31 27.59
CA ASN A 197 8.68 24.95 27.70
C ASN A 197 8.88 23.55 27.14
N ILE A 198 9.45 23.44 25.93
CA ILE A 198 9.55 22.19 25.17
C ILE A 198 11.02 21.92 24.80
N ASP A 199 11.47 20.68 24.94
CA ASP A 199 12.78 20.25 24.45
C ASP A 199 12.88 20.37 22.91
N GLU A 200 14.02 20.82 22.41
CA GLU A 200 14.21 21.10 20.98
C GLU A 200 13.98 19.87 20.10
N ASP A 201 14.44 18.70 20.55
CA ASP A 201 14.25 17.42 19.85
C ASP A 201 12.78 17.01 19.78
N ALA A 202 11.93 17.46 20.72
CA ALA A 202 10.51 17.13 20.70
C ALA A 202 9.81 17.74 19.48
N PHE A 203 10.21 18.94 19.02
CA PHE A 203 9.67 19.53 17.79
C PHE A 203 9.94 18.68 16.55
N LEU A 204 11.12 18.04 16.48
CA LEU A 204 11.46 17.15 15.39
C LEU A 204 10.53 15.93 15.35
N TYR A 205 10.24 15.35 16.52
CA TYR A 205 9.34 14.19 16.62
C TYR A 205 7.89 14.54 16.29
N ILE A 206 7.39 15.68 16.78
CA ILE A 206 6.03 16.16 16.43
C ILE A 206 5.93 16.40 14.93
N ALA A 207 6.92 17.08 14.35
CA ALA A 207 6.93 17.36 12.93
C ALA A 207 7.04 16.06 12.10
N LYS A 208 7.82 15.06 12.55
CA LYS A 208 7.89 13.72 11.94
C LYS A 208 6.54 13.00 12.02
N ALA A 209 5.89 13.02 13.17
CA ALA A 209 4.57 12.44 13.40
C ALA A 209 3.50 13.03 12.48
N SER A 210 3.61 14.33 12.19
CA SER A 210 2.65 15.07 11.39
C SER A 210 2.69 14.78 9.89
N ASP A 211 3.73 14.09 9.39
CA ASP A 211 3.89 13.74 7.97
C ASP A 211 3.68 14.96 7.02
N GLY A 212 4.14 16.14 7.41
CA GLY A 212 4.01 17.36 6.59
C GLY A 212 2.64 18.07 6.69
N SER A 213 1.78 17.68 7.63
CA SER A 213 0.47 18.30 7.92
C SER A 213 0.57 19.28 9.09
N MET A 214 0.39 20.58 8.84
CA MET A 214 0.44 21.58 9.93
C MET A 214 -0.69 21.38 10.93
N ARG A 215 -1.89 21.04 10.44
CA ARG A 215 -3.06 20.78 11.31
C ARG A 215 -2.78 19.66 12.31
N ASP A 216 -2.14 18.58 11.86
CA ASP A 216 -1.83 17.44 12.72
C ASP A 216 -0.69 17.81 13.68
N ALA A 217 0.33 18.56 13.22
CA ALA A 217 1.40 19.06 14.08
C ALA A 217 0.88 19.95 15.23
N GLU A 218 0.02 20.92 14.92
CA GLU A 218 -0.62 21.79 15.91
C GLU A 218 -1.53 21.01 16.86
N GLY A 219 -2.27 20.02 16.36
CA GLY A 219 -3.12 19.15 17.18
C GLY A 219 -2.32 18.28 18.15
N ILE A 220 -1.20 17.73 17.71
CA ILE A 220 -0.28 16.97 18.56
C ILE A 220 0.31 17.87 19.65
N LEU A 221 0.74 19.09 19.28
CA LEU A 221 1.27 20.06 20.25
C LEU A 221 0.22 20.43 21.32
N ASP A 222 -1.04 20.63 20.91
CA ASP A 222 -2.18 20.93 21.79
C ASP A 222 -2.43 19.79 22.80
N GLN A 223 -2.38 18.55 22.32
CA GLN A 223 -2.55 17.34 23.14
C GLN A 223 -1.44 17.23 24.19
N ILE A 224 -0.18 17.42 23.78
CA ILE A 224 0.98 17.33 24.69
C ILE A 224 0.97 18.48 25.70
N ALA A 225 0.60 19.69 25.28
CA ALA A 225 0.44 20.85 26.16
C ALA A 225 -0.66 20.64 27.21
N SER A 226 -1.73 19.92 26.86
CA SER A 226 -2.81 19.59 27.80
C SER A 226 -2.42 18.49 28.80
N PHE A 227 -1.54 17.57 28.39
CA PHE A 227 -1.12 16.43 29.21
C PHE A 227 0.00 16.81 30.21
N SER A 228 0.92 17.66 29.79
CA SER A 228 2.12 17.99 30.57
C SER A 228 1.88 19.12 31.58
N LYS A 229 2.37 18.94 32.81
CA LYS A 229 2.42 20.00 33.83
C LYS A 229 3.86 20.48 33.97
N GLY A 230 4.26 21.45 33.13
CA GLY A 230 5.57 22.07 33.20
C GLY A 230 6.38 21.91 31.92
N LYS A 231 7.62 21.44 32.04
CA LYS A 231 8.50 21.25 30.88
C LYS A 231 8.13 19.97 30.15
N ILE A 232 7.91 20.07 28.84
CA ILE A 232 7.63 18.96 27.93
C ILE A 232 8.96 18.35 27.50
N HIS A 233 9.18 17.11 27.90
CA HIS A 233 10.34 16.33 27.50
C HIS A 233 10.05 15.48 26.26
N LEU A 234 11.10 15.09 25.54
CA LEU A 234 10.99 14.18 24.39
C LEU A 234 10.25 12.87 24.73
N LYS A 235 10.47 12.34 25.94
CA LYS A 235 9.81 11.11 26.39
C LYS A 235 8.29 11.25 26.48
N ASP A 236 7.80 12.41 26.94
CA ASP A 236 6.37 12.68 27.06
C ASP A 236 5.70 12.70 25.67
N VAL A 237 6.41 13.22 24.66
CA VAL A 237 5.94 13.23 23.27
C VAL A 237 5.86 11.82 22.71
N ILE A 238 6.89 11.01 22.92
CA ILE A 238 6.93 9.61 22.45
C ILE A 238 5.79 8.81 23.10
N GLU A 239 5.61 8.95 24.41
CA GLU A 239 4.55 8.26 25.16
C GLU A 239 3.15 8.71 24.74
N SER A 240 2.91 10.03 24.61
CA SER A 240 1.63 10.57 24.18
C SER A 240 1.25 10.17 22.76
N LEU A 241 2.23 9.96 21.88
CA LEU A 241 2.01 9.53 20.50
C LEU A 241 1.99 8.01 20.35
N GLY A 242 2.28 7.25 21.41
CA GLY A 242 2.45 5.79 21.34
C GLY A 242 3.58 5.38 20.40
N MET A 243 4.56 6.27 20.19
CA MET A 243 5.70 6.03 19.31
C MET A 243 6.66 5.04 19.93
N ILE A 244 7.48 4.44 19.08
CA ILE A 244 8.56 3.58 19.54
C ILE A 244 9.78 4.45 19.76
N ASP A 245 10.32 4.38 20.97
CA ASP A 245 11.56 5.05 21.27
C ASP A 245 12.72 4.45 20.44
N GLN A 246 13.71 5.28 20.16
CA GLN A 246 14.86 4.82 19.38
C GLN A 246 15.68 3.77 20.11
N GLU A 247 15.68 3.77 21.43
CA GLU A 247 16.43 2.79 22.21
C GLU A 247 15.91 1.37 21.93
N THR A 248 14.60 1.21 21.78
CA THR A 248 13.97 -0.04 21.39
C THR A 248 14.39 -0.47 19.98
N LEU A 249 14.52 0.47 19.03
CA LEU A 249 15.02 0.18 17.67
C LEU A 249 16.50 -0.22 17.69
N PHE A 250 17.33 0.49 18.45
CA PHE A 250 18.74 0.16 18.65
C PHE A 250 18.91 -1.23 19.28
N LYS A 251 18.19 -1.51 20.38
CA LYS A 251 18.13 -2.81 21.05
C LYS A 251 17.70 -3.91 20.08
N SER A 252 16.70 -3.66 19.25
CA SER A 252 16.23 -4.62 18.23
C SER A 252 17.32 -4.95 17.22
N ALA A 253 18.01 -3.92 16.70
CA ALA A 253 19.13 -4.12 15.80
C ALA A 253 20.28 -4.88 16.47
N GLU A 254 20.61 -4.60 17.74
CA GLU A 254 21.61 -5.34 18.51
C GLU A 254 21.24 -6.82 18.70
N LEU A 255 19.97 -7.12 18.98
CA LEU A 255 19.50 -8.50 19.07
C LEU A 255 19.63 -9.25 17.73
N ILE A 256 19.43 -8.56 16.61
CA ILE A 256 19.63 -9.10 15.24
C ILE A 256 21.13 -9.28 14.91
N ILE A 257 22.00 -8.41 15.43
CA ILE A 257 23.47 -8.56 15.30
C ILE A 257 23.92 -9.78 16.09
N ASN A 258 23.50 -9.87 17.35
CA ASN A 258 23.91 -10.92 18.29
C ASN A 258 23.21 -12.26 18.08
N LYS A 259 22.22 -12.32 17.16
CA LYS A 259 21.41 -13.51 16.86
C LYS A 259 20.67 -14.07 18.08
N ASP A 260 20.26 -13.20 18.99
CA ASP A 260 19.57 -13.59 20.22
C ASP A 260 18.05 -13.65 19.98
N VAL A 261 17.59 -14.81 19.51
CA VAL A 261 16.17 -15.08 19.26
C VAL A 261 15.34 -15.01 20.55
N LYS A 262 15.89 -15.47 21.67
CA LYS A 262 15.16 -15.56 22.94
C LYS A 262 14.83 -14.16 23.46
N SER A 263 15.83 -13.30 23.57
CA SER A 263 15.62 -11.91 23.98
C SER A 263 14.83 -11.11 22.95
N GLY A 264 14.94 -11.45 21.65
CA GLY A 264 14.10 -10.91 20.59
C GLY A 264 12.60 -11.16 20.80
N ILE A 265 12.22 -12.38 21.17
CA ILE A 265 10.82 -12.71 21.47
C ILE A 265 10.32 -12.00 22.74
N HIS A 266 11.16 -11.89 23.78
CA HIS A 266 10.80 -11.12 24.96
C HIS A 266 10.55 -9.63 24.65
N LEU A 267 11.35 -9.05 23.74
CA LEU A 267 11.16 -7.68 23.29
C LEU A 267 9.82 -7.50 22.54
N VAL A 268 9.45 -8.46 21.70
CA VAL A 268 8.14 -8.46 21.02
C VAL A 268 7.00 -8.44 22.04
N ASP A 269 7.08 -9.27 23.09
CA ASP A 269 6.06 -9.31 24.14
C ASP A 269 6.01 -7.99 24.95
N GLU A 270 7.17 -7.41 25.28
CA GLU A 270 7.29 -6.09 25.94
C GLU A 270 6.58 -4.99 25.12
N ILE A 271 6.84 -4.92 23.82
CA ILE A 271 6.24 -3.93 22.92
C ILE A 271 4.73 -4.11 22.83
N LEU A 272 4.24 -5.33 22.61
CA LEU A 272 2.81 -5.61 22.49
C LEU A 272 2.05 -5.34 23.80
N ASN A 273 2.63 -5.69 24.94
CA ASN A 273 2.00 -5.45 26.25
C ASN A 273 1.99 -3.96 26.63
N SER A 274 2.90 -3.15 26.07
CA SER A 274 2.89 -1.70 26.22
C SER A 274 1.80 -0.99 25.38
N GLY A 275 1.01 -1.74 24.60
CA GLY A 275 -0.06 -1.20 23.76
C GLY A 275 0.42 -0.58 22.44
N LYS A 276 1.71 -0.75 22.09
CA LYS A 276 2.29 -0.27 20.83
C LYS A 276 1.86 -1.18 19.66
N ASP A 277 1.61 -0.56 18.52
CA ASP A 277 1.17 -1.24 17.29
C ASP A 277 2.33 -1.98 16.61
N ALA A 278 2.16 -3.27 16.32
CA ALA A 278 3.23 -4.10 15.77
C ALA A 278 3.57 -3.75 14.33
N LYS A 279 2.57 -3.32 13.55
CA LYS A 279 2.79 -2.87 12.17
C LYS A 279 3.59 -1.57 12.16
N GLN A 280 3.26 -0.63 13.03
CA GLN A 280 4.03 0.60 13.25
C GLN A 280 5.47 0.27 13.65
N PHE A 281 5.66 -0.70 14.54
CA PHE A 281 6.99 -1.18 14.90
C PHE A 281 7.80 -1.70 13.72
N LEU A 282 7.21 -2.57 12.91
CA LEU A 282 7.89 -3.08 11.73
C LEU A 282 8.19 -1.98 10.71
N MET A 283 7.33 -0.96 10.58
CA MET A 283 7.61 0.20 9.71
C MET A 283 8.78 1.05 10.24
N GLU A 284 8.86 1.29 11.55
CA GLU A 284 9.96 2.04 12.16
C GLU A 284 11.28 1.25 12.14
N LEU A 285 11.23 -0.06 12.35
CA LEU A 285 12.40 -0.94 12.20
C LEU A 285 12.88 -0.97 10.74
N LEU A 286 11.96 -0.99 9.77
CA LEU A 286 12.29 -0.86 8.34
C LEU A 286 13.00 0.46 8.05
N GLU A 287 12.50 1.57 8.60
CA GLU A 287 13.12 2.89 8.46
C GLU A 287 14.51 2.92 9.10
N HIS A 288 14.69 2.30 10.27
CA HIS A 288 15.98 2.18 10.95
C HIS A 288 17.01 1.46 10.06
N PHE A 289 16.66 0.31 9.49
CA PHE A 289 17.56 -0.42 8.59
C PHE A 289 17.78 0.28 7.25
N ARG A 290 16.80 1.03 6.73
CA ARG A 290 17.01 1.95 5.60
C ARG A 290 18.10 2.98 5.95
N ASN A 291 18.04 3.59 7.12
CA ASN A 291 19.02 4.59 7.56
C ASN A 291 20.41 3.97 7.69
N ILE A 292 20.52 2.76 8.26
CA ILE A 292 21.77 1.97 8.30
C ILE A 292 22.31 1.75 6.88
N MET A 293 21.47 1.36 5.91
CA MET A 293 21.88 1.16 4.51
C MET A 293 22.42 2.44 3.86
N ILE A 294 21.76 3.58 4.10
CA ILE A 294 22.15 4.88 3.55
C ILE A 294 23.52 5.28 4.09
N VAL A 295 23.71 5.18 5.41
CA VAL A 295 25.01 5.44 6.07
C VAL A 295 26.08 4.50 5.54
N LYS A 296 25.79 3.20 5.39
CA LYS A 296 26.73 2.21 4.86
C LYS A 296 27.11 2.46 3.40
N SER A 297 26.25 3.13 2.65
CA SER A 297 26.51 3.53 1.25
C SER A 297 27.36 4.80 1.15
N GLY A 298 27.81 5.36 2.28
CA GLY A 298 28.63 6.57 2.32
C GLY A 298 27.83 7.87 2.17
N ILE A 299 26.49 7.80 2.15
CA ILE A 299 25.62 8.97 2.07
C ILE A 299 25.27 9.38 3.49
N VAL A 300 25.88 10.47 3.97
CA VAL A 300 25.51 11.09 5.25
C VAL A 300 25.05 12.50 4.96
N SER A 301 23.75 12.68 4.78
CA SER A 301 23.12 13.99 4.71
C SER A 301 22.07 14.08 5.80
N ASP A 302 22.14 15.14 6.61
CA ASP A 302 21.17 15.48 7.64
C ASP A 302 19.76 15.67 7.03
N GLU A 303 19.65 15.97 5.73
CA GLU A 303 18.37 16.07 5.02
C GLU A 303 17.75 14.71 4.69
N ILE A 304 18.57 13.65 4.61
CA ILE A 304 18.14 12.30 4.22
C ILE A 304 17.88 11.44 5.46
N ILE A 305 18.69 11.62 6.50
CA ILE A 305 18.60 10.90 7.77
C ILE A 305 18.03 11.87 8.81
N SER A 306 16.70 11.92 8.90
CA SER A 306 15.95 12.82 9.78
C SER A 306 16.01 12.42 11.26
N LEU A 307 17.21 12.26 11.82
CA LEU A 307 17.46 11.83 13.19
C LEU A 307 18.41 12.79 13.92
N PRO A 308 18.37 12.85 15.27
CA PRO A 308 19.36 13.58 16.05
C PRO A 308 20.79 13.11 15.77
N LYS A 309 21.77 14.01 15.93
CA LYS A 309 23.19 13.72 15.62
C LYS A 309 23.77 12.54 16.41
N ASP A 310 23.40 12.41 17.69
CA ASP A 310 23.85 11.30 18.54
C ASP A 310 23.37 9.93 18.00
N SER A 311 22.13 9.89 17.51
CA SER A 311 21.56 8.69 16.89
C SER A 311 22.28 8.30 15.60
N ILE A 312 22.75 9.27 14.80
CA ILE A 312 23.51 9.01 13.57
C ILE A 312 24.82 8.28 13.88
N ASP A 313 25.52 8.67 14.94
CA ASP A 313 26.79 8.03 15.30
C ASP A 313 26.60 6.60 15.84
N ARG A 314 25.50 6.34 16.54
CA ARG A 314 25.11 4.96 16.90
C ARG A 314 24.74 4.12 15.67
N ILE A 315 24.03 4.69 14.70
CA ILE A 315 23.69 4.01 13.44
C ILE A 315 24.95 3.65 12.66
N LYS A 316 25.96 4.52 12.61
CA LYS A 316 27.27 4.21 12.00
C LYS A 316 27.90 2.97 12.63
N LYS A 317 27.94 2.89 13.96
CA LYS A 317 28.48 1.72 14.68
C LYS A 317 27.71 0.43 14.35
N GLN A 318 26.38 0.50 14.25
CA GLN A 318 25.58 -0.65 13.85
C GLN A 318 25.82 -1.04 12.39
N ALA A 319 25.98 -0.05 11.50
CA ALA A 319 26.25 -0.28 10.08
C ALA A 319 27.54 -1.08 9.83
N ASP A 320 28.56 -0.91 10.68
CA ASP A 320 29.81 -1.67 10.61
C ASP A 320 29.61 -3.16 10.92
N SER A 321 28.57 -3.52 11.68
CA SER A 321 28.27 -4.90 12.09
C SER A 321 27.45 -5.71 11.07
N PHE A 322 27.01 -5.08 9.97
CA PHE A 322 26.24 -5.73 8.92
C PHE A 322 26.95 -5.63 7.57
N THR A 323 26.80 -6.61 6.68
CA THR A 323 27.12 -6.43 5.26
C THR A 323 25.97 -5.71 4.53
N GLN A 324 26.19 -5.20 3.31
CA GLN A 324 25.08 -4.66 2.51
C GLN A 324 24.02 -5.74 2.20
N GLY A 325 24.47 -6.97 1.90
CA GLY A 325 23.58 -8.11 1.67
C GLY A 325 22.71 -8.45 2.88
N ASP A 326 23.27 -8.38 4.09
CA ASP A 326 22.52 -8.56 5.33
C ASP A 326 21.40 -7.53 5.48
N ILE A 327 21.68 -6.25 5.22
CA ILE A 327 20.70 -5.18 5.36
C ILE A 327 19.58 -5.36 4.33
N PHE A 328 19.91 -5.72 3.09
CA PHE A 328 18.90 -6.05 2.07
C PHE A 328 18.02 -7.23 2.49
N TYR A 329 18.60 -8.29 3.05
CA TYR A 329 17.85 -9.42 3.59
C TYR A 329 16.89 -8.97 4.69
N ILE A 330 17.38 -8.21 5.68
CA ILE A 330 16.58 -7.70 6.79
C ILE A 330 15.40 -6.86 6.29
N ILE A 331 15.66 -5.91 5.39
CA ILE A 331 14.63 -5.07 4.75
C ILE A 331 13.59 -5.94 4.03
N SER A 332 14.02 -7.01 3.34
CA SER A 332 13.12 -7.91 2.63
C SER A 332 12.21 -8.72 3.56
N VAL A 333 12.74 -9.20 4.70
CA VAL A 333 11.97 -9.95 5.71
C VAL A 333 10.93 -9.05 6.36
N ILE A 334 11.32 -7.83 6.78
CA ILE A 334 10.40 -6.86 7.37
C ILE A 334 9.31 -6.48 6.35
N SER A 335 9.68 -6.21 5.10
CA SER A 335 8.74 -5.90 4.02
C SER A 335 7.76 -7.05 3.76
N SER A 336 8.22 -8.30 3.85
CA SER A 336 7.34 -9.48 3.75
C SER A 336 6.38 -9.57 4.94
N GLY A 337 6.86 -9.29 6.16
CA GLY A 337 6.01 -9.23 7.35
C GLY A 337 4.90 -8.18 7.22
N LEU A 338 5.24 -6.96 6.79
CA LEU A 338 4.25 -5.90 6.54
C LEU A 338 3.19 -6.29 5.49
N LYS A 339 3.57 -7.06 4.46
CA LYS A 339 2.62 -7.62 3.48
C LYS A 339 1.70 -8.66 4.11
N MET A 340 2.22 -9.53 4.97
CA MET A 340 1.44 -10.54 5.69
C MET A 340 0.39 -9.91 6.62
N ILE A 341 0.74 -8.82 7.33
CA ILE A 341 -0.22 -8.04 8.12
C ILE A 341 -1.33 -7.46 7.24
N ARG A 342 -0.97 -6.90 6.07
CA ARG A 342 -1.96 -6.39 5.11
C ARG A 342 -2.92 -7.48 4.59
N GLN A 343 -2.48 -8.73 4.60
CA GLN A 343 -3.28 -9.91 4.24
C GLN A 343 -4.09 -10.48 5.43
N LEU A 344 -4.31 -9.67 6.48
CA LEU A 344 -5.17 -9.98 7.64
C LEU A 344 -4.65 -11.14 8.52
N LEU A 345 -3.34 -11.40 8.52
CA LEU A 345 -2.75 -12.28 9.52
C LEU A 345 -2.64 -11.57 10.88
N PRO A 346 -2.79 -12.29 12.01
CA PRO A 346 -2.65 -11.70 13.34
C PRO A 346 -1.27 -11.04 13.52
N GLU A 347 -1.26 -9.76 13.89
CA GLU A 347 -0.04 -8.94 13.92
C GLU A 347 1.04 -9.50 14.84
N ARG A 348 0.63 -10.03 16.01
CA ARG A 348 1.53 -10.70 16.97
C ARG A 348 2.32 -11.84 16.32
N ILE A 349 1.63 -12.74 15.62
CA ILE A 349 2.26 -13.90 14.98
C ILE A 349 3.25 -13.43 13.91
N VAL A 350 2.86 -12.45 13.09
CA VAL A 350 3.73 -11.93 12.04
C VAL A 350 4.98 -11.27 12.63
N PHE A 351 4.82 -10.54 13.74
CA PHE A 351 5.93 -9.88 14.40
C PHE A 351 6.92 -10.89 15.01
N GLU A 352 6.42 -11.87 15.77
CA GLU A 352 7.22 -12.95 16.34
C GLU A 352 7.99 -13.72 15.25
N LEU A 353 7.31 -14.12 14.16
CA LEU A 353 7.94 -14.83 13.04
C LEU A 353 8.99 -13.97 12.33
N SER A 354 8.71 -12.68 12.13
CA SER A 354 9.68 -11.76 11.53
C SER A 354 10.92 -11.66 12.40
N MET A 355 10.75 -11.52 13.71
CA MET A 355 11.85 -11.39 14.65
C MET A 355 12.69 -12.68 14.74
N ILE A 356 12.05 -13.85 14.75
CA ILE A 356 12.76 -15.15 14.68
C ILE A 356 13.56 -15.27 13.39
N LYS A 357 12.98 -14.93 12.24
CA LYS A 357 13.70 -15.00 10.94
C LYS A 357 14.90 -14.07 10.90
N LEU A 358 14.75 -12.86 11.42
CA LEU A 358 15.82 -11.86 11.46
C LEU A 358 16.97 -12.28 12.40
N ALA A 359 16.64 -12.79 13.60
CA ALA A 359 17.65 -13.22 14.57
C ALA A 359 18.27 -14.59 14.23
N SER A 360 17.56 -15.48 13.53
CA SER A 360 18.07 -16.79 13.09
C SER A 360 18.91 -16.74 11.82
N ARG A 361 19.29 -15.56 11.32
CA ARG A 361 20.02 -15.43 10.06
C ARG A 361 21.41 -16.09 10.13
N GLU A 362 21.73 -16.89 9.12
CA GLU A 362 23.12 -17.22 8.80
C GLU A 362 23.74 -16.03 8.06
N SER A 363 24.96 -15.65 8.42
CA SER A 363 25.61 -14.51 7.77
C SER A 363 25.92 -14.88 6.32
N ILE A 364 25.61 -14.03 5.34
CA ILE A 364 25.99 -14.28 3.94
C ILE A 364 27.53 -14.44 3.82
N ALA A 365 28.29 -13.71 4.64
CA ALA A 365 29.74 -13.87 4.73
C ALA A 365 30.16 -15.28 5.21
N SER A 366 29.35 -15.93 6.05
CA SER A 366 29.62 -17.32 6.45
C SER A 366 29.39 -18.30 5.30
N ILE A 367 28.50 -18.00 4.36
CA ILE A 367 28.29 -18.83 3.17
C ILE A 367 29.44 -18.65 2.19
N GLU A 368 29.96 -17.43 1.99
CA GLU A 368 31.18 -17.18 1.20
C GLU A 368 32.42 -17.83 1.83
N GLU A 369 32.56 -17.80 3.16
CA GLU A 369 33.63 -18.52 3.88
C GLU A 369 33.48 -20.04 3.79
N ILE A 370 32.25 -20.57 3.79
CA ILE A 370 32.00 -22.00 3.60
C ILE A 370 32.30 -22.39 2.14
N LEU A 371 31.91 -21.56 1.17
CA LEU A 371 32.20 -21.77 -0.25
C LEU A 371 33.70 -21.66 -0.54
N SER A 372 34.42 -20.74 0.10
CA SER A 372 35.87 -20.64 -0.03
C SER A 372 36.56 -21.85 0.61
N LYS A 373 36.11 -22.32 1.77
CA LYS A 373 36.60 -23.56 2.39
C LYS A 373 36.30 -24.81 1.56
N LEU A 374 35.18 -24.83 0.84
CA LEU A 374 34.83 -25.90 -0.10
C LEU A 374 35.64 -25.83 -1.40
N GLN A 375 36.10 -24.64 -1.80
CA GLN A 375 37.01 -24.45 -2.94
C GLN A 375 38.47 -24.75 -2.56
N ASP A 376 38.89 -24.48 -1.32
CA ASP A 376 40.22 -24.83 -0.79
C ASP A 376 40.34 -26.31 -0.41
N ALA A 377 39.21 -27.00 -0.20
CA ALA A 377 39.15 -28.46 -0.17
C ALA A 377 39.24 -29.02 -1.60
N GLY A 378 40.44 -28.97 -2.18
CA GLY A 378 40.77 -29.65 -3.44
C GLY A 378 40.43 -31.15 -3.40
N PRO A 379 40.38 -31.84 -4.56
CA PRO A 379 39.89 -33.19 -4.67
C PRO A 379 40.80 -34.16 -3.91
N VAL A 380 40.43 -34.53 -2.69
CA VAL A 380 41.02 -35.67 -1.99
C VAL A 380 40.47 -36.92 -2.69
N VAL A 381 41.23 -37.41 -3.66
CA VAL A 381 41.09 -38.77 -4.18
C VAL A 381 41.52 -39.70 -3.06
N SER A 382 40.60 -40.08 -2.18
CA SER A 382 40.75 -41.23 -1.30
C SER A 382 40.10 -42.43 -1.97
N GLU A 383 40.92 -43.40 -2.37
CA GLU A 383 40.51 -44.69 -2.91
C GLU A 383 39.41 -45.34 -2.04
N ALA A 384 38.29 -45.66 -2.68
CA ALA A 384 37.23 -46.43 -2.07
C ALA A 384 37.72 -47.88 -1.82
N PRO A 385 37.61 -48.42 -0.60
CA PRO A 385 37.84 -49.84 -0.37
C PRO A 385 36.72 -50.65 -1.04
N LYS A 386 37.09 -51.67 -1.82
CA LYS A 386 36.16 -52.63 -2.43
C LYS A 386 35.30 -53.32 -1.36
N PRO A 387 33.98 -53.44 -1.56
CA PRO A 387 33.14 -54.20 -0.65
C PRO A 387 33.30 -55.71 -0.88
N GLN A 388 33.76 -56.43 0.15
CA GLN A 388 33.59 -57.88 0.28
C GLN A 388 32.29 -58.19 1.05
N PRO A 389 31.61 -59.30 0.73
CA PRO A 389 30.29 -59.62 1.29
C PRO A 389 30.41 -60.22 2.69
N ALA A 390 29.66 -59.68 3.65
CA ALA A 390 29.48 -60.28 4.97
C ALA A 390 27.98 -60.35 5.32
N ALA A 391 27.62 -61.50 5.87
CA ALA A 391 26.27 -62.00 6.10
C ALA A 391 25.47 -61.24 7.18
N ALA A 392 24.15 -61.33 7.07
CA ALA A 392 23.15 -60.82 8.02
C ALA A 392 23.25 -61.50 9.40
N PRO A 393 22.79 -60.82 10.47
CA PRO A 393 21.58 -61.32 11.15
C PRO A 393 20.59 -60.25 11.68
N GLN A 394 19.32 -60.53 11.38
CA GLN A 394 18.05 -60.39 12.12
C GLN A 394 17.85 -59.28 13.19
N GLU A 395 16.73 -58.55 13.03
CA GLU A 395 15.91 -58.14 14.17
C GLU A 395 14.40 -58.19 13.86
N LYS A 396 13.63 -58.66 14.84
CA LYS A 396 12.24 -59.13 14.74
C LYS A 396 11.22 -58.00 14.93
N SER A 397 10.24 -57.98 14.04
CA SER A 397 8.79 -57.91 14.30
C SER A 397 8.34 -57.44 15.70
N PHE A 398 7.74 -56.25 15.75
CA PHE A 398 6.56 -55.99 16.59
C PHE A 398 5.51 -55.23 15.77
N LEU A 399 4.27 -55.76 15.76
CA LEU A 399 3.01 -55.09 15.40
C LEU A 399 2.59 -55.04 13.92
N LYS A 400 2.46 -56.23 13.32
CA LYS A 400 1.25 -56.57 12.54
C LYS A 400 0.24 -57.20 13.51
N LYS A 401 -0.91 -56.55 13.75
CA LYS A 401 -2.22 -57.17 14.04
C LYS A 401 -3.27 -56.11 14.41
N ILE A 402 -3.96 -55.57 13.42
CA ILE A 402 -5.41 -55.31 13.47
C ILE A 402 -5.97 -55.56 12.05
N PHE A 403 -6.02 -56.85 11.66
CA PHE A 403 -7.04 -57.57 10.86
C PHE A 403 -7.63 -56.96 9.53
N PRO A 404 -8.44 -57.69 8.71
CA PRO A 404 -7.96 -58.59 7.66
C PRO A 404 -8.74 -58.57 6.30
N ALA A 405 -8.20 -59.29 5.31
CA ALA A 405 -8.83 -60.08 4.23
C ALA A 405 -9.80 -59.45 3.19
N SER A 406 -9.44 -59.53 1.90
CA SER A 406 -9.92 -60.64 1.04
C SER A 406 -9.08 -60.78 -0.25
N GLU A 407 -8.75 -62.03 -0.58
CA GLU A 407 -8.29 -62.48 -1.90
C GLU A 407 -9.52 -62.80 -2.78
N ASN A 408 -9.42 -62.54 -4.09
CA ASN A 408 -9.73 -63.61 -5.04
C ASN A 408 -9.03 -63.39 -6.40
N ILE A 409 -8.47 -64.48 -6.92
CA ILE A 409 -7.69 -64.61 -8.15
C ILE A 409 -8.62 -65.06 -9.29
N LYS A 410 -8.38 -64.60 -10.54
CA LYS A 410 -8.22 -65.47 -11.74
C LYS A 410 -7.95 -64.69 -13.05
N LYS A 411 -6.84 -65.06 -13.69
CA LYS A 411 -6.48 -65.00 -15.14
C LYS A 411 -7.00 -66.29 -15.83
N PRO A 412 -6.83 -66.56 -17.16
CA PRO A 412 -6.39 -65.77 -18.33
C PRO A 412 -7.37 -65.94 -19.55
N GLU A 413 -7.17 -65.35 -20.74
CA GLU A 413 -6.56 -66.03 -21.91
C GLU A 413 -6.28 -65.06 -23.07
N ARG A 414 -5.18 -65.32 -23.81
CA ARG A 414 -4.87 -64.75 -25.14
C ARG A 414 -5.24 -65.78 -26.20
N PRO A 415 -5.42 -65.33 -27.46
CA PRO A 415 -4.52 -65.85 -28.49
C PRO A 415 -3.86 -64.75 -29.33
N ASN A 416 -2.58 -64.97 -29.61
CA ASN A 416 -1.79 -64.48 -30.75
C ASN A 416 -1.70 -65.68 -31.76
N PRO A 417 -1.05 -65.64 -32.95
CA PRO A 417 -0.39 -64.52 -33.65
C PRO A 417 -0.49 -64.50 -35.22
N ALA A 418 0.04 -63.41 -35.80
CA ALA A 418 0.87 -63.29 -37.02
C ALA A 418 0.23 -63.18 -38.43
N PRO A 419 0.97 -62.68 -39.46
CA PRO A 419 1.83 -61.48 -39.49
C PRO A 419 1.70 -60.66 -40.81
N GLY A 420 2.09 -59.38 -40.81
CA GLY A 420 2.30 -58.67 -42.07
C GLY A 420 2.53 -57.17 -41.98
N GLN A 421 3.79 -56.78 -42.21
CA GLN A 421 4.28 -55.50 -42.74
C GLN A 421 4.49 -54.32 -41.77
N ASP A 422 5.78 -54.01 -41.61
CA ASP A 422 6.34 -52.77 -41.11
C ASP A 422 5.77 -51.55 -41.85
N SER A 423 5.22 -50.60 -41.09
CA SER A 423 5.19 -49.21 -41.49
C SER A 423 5.54 -48.34 -40.27
N VAL A 424 6.51 -47.47 -40.50
CA VAL A 424 7.12 -46.55 -39.55
C VAL A 424 6.05 -45.61 -38.98
N ALA A 425 5.70 -45.77 -37.70
CA ALA A 425 4.80 -44.84 -37.01
C ALA A 425 5.59 -43.59 -36.60
N GLN A 426 5.32 -42.46 -37.27
CA GLN A 426 5.68 -41.13 -36.78
C GLN A 426 4.99 -40.91 -35.42
N GLU A 427 5.77 -40.60 -34.38
CA GLU A 427 5.24 -40.17 -33.08
C GLU A 427 4.43 -38.88 -33.27
N SER A 428 3.10 -38.98 -33.23
CA SER A 428 2.22 -37.82 -33.22
C SER A 428 2.14 -37.24 -31.80
N ILE A 429 2.13 -35.91 -31.69
CA ILE A 429 1.93 -35.22 -30.40
C ILE A 429 0.52 -35.54 -29.88
N ASP A 430 0.44 -36.34 -28.82
CA ASP A 430 -0.80 -36.61 -28.10
C ASP A 430 -1.14 -35.44 -27.15
N MET A 431 -2.37 -34.93 -27.24
CA MET A 431 -2.94 -33.91 -26.35
C MET A 431 -2.82 -34.28 -24.86
N THR A 432 -2.86 -35.57 -24.53
CA THR A 432 -2.69 -36.06 -23.16
C THR A 432 -1.29 -35.76 -22.62
N ARG A 433 -0.27 -35.89 -23.48
CA ARG A 433 1.13 -35.61 -23.15
C ARG A 433 1.36 -34.11 -22.97
N VAL A 434 0.73 -33.28 -23.81
CA VAL A 434 0.75 -31.81 -23.69
C VAL A 434 0.12 -31.32 -22.39
N LYS A 435 -1.04 -31.87 -22.00
CA LYS A 435 -1.71 -31.48 -20.74
C LYS A 435 -0.88 -31.83 -19.50
N ASN A 436 -0.14 -32.95 -19.53
CA ASN A 436 0.75 -33.34 -18.44
C ASN A 436 2.03 -32.50 -18.38
N ALA A 437 2.55 -32.07 -19.54
CA ALA A 437 3.71 -31.19 -19.64
C ALA A 437 3.40 -29.73 -19.26
N TRP A 438 2.14 -29.29 -19.38
CA TRP A 438 1.74 -27.89 -19.18
C TRP A 438 2.06 -27.33 -17.77
N PRO A 439 1.74 -28.00 -16.65
CA PRO A 439 2.10 -27.50 -15.32
C PRO A 439 3.61 -27.46 -15.08
N ILE A 440 4.36 -28.34 -15.74
CA ILE A 440 5.82 -28.40 -15.67
C ILE A 440 6.42 -27.21 -16.43
N LEU A 441 5.90 -26.90 -17.61
CA LEU A 441 6.30 -25.74 -18.41
C LEU A 441 6.09 -24.43 -17.66
N VAL A 442 4.91 -24.23 -17.05
CA VAL A 442 4.61 -23.02 -16.26
C VAL A 442 5.62 -22.87 -15.12
N LYS A 443 5.89 -23.95 -14.36
CA LYS A 443 6.88 -23.92 -13.27
C LYS A 443 8.31 -23.69 -13.76
N ALA A 444 8.70 -24.28 -14.88
CA ALA A 444 10.03 -24.09 -15.48
C ALA A 444 10.23 -22.65 -15.97
N MET A 445 9.19 -22.04 -16.54
CA MET A 445 9.22 -20.63 -16.97
C MET A 445 9.27 -19.66 -15.79
N ALA A 446 8.69 -20.00 -14.64
CA ALA A 446 8.79 -19.18 -13.42
C ALA A 446 10.26 -18.99 -12.96
N VAL A 447 11.11 -20.00 -13.17
CA VAL A 447 12.54 -19.95 -12.83
C VAL A 447 13.34 -19.11 -13.83
N LYS A 448 13.00 -19.16 -15.13
CA LYS A 448 13.71 -18.41 -16.18
C LYS A 448 13.26 -16.95 -16.29
N LYS A 449 11.95 -16.69 -16.33
CA LYS A 449 11.34 -15.36 -16.45
C LYS A 449 9.93 -15.35 -15.84
N MET A 450 9.83 -14.79 -14.63
CA MET A 450 8.58 -14.73 -13.86
C MET A 450 7.42 -14.07 -14.64
N SER A 451 7.69 -13.02 -15.42
CA SER A 451 6.67 -12.31 -16.21
C SER A 451 5.99 -13.21 -17.25
N ILE A 452 6.78 -13.99 -18.00
CA ILE A 452 6.24 -14.92 -19.02
C ILE A 452 5.44 -16.04 -18.37
N SER A 453 5.88 -16.53 -17.21
CA SER A 453 5.16 -17.57 -16.46
C SER A 453 3.78 -17.13 -16.00
N SER A 454 3.63 -15.87 -15.56
CA SER A 454 2.34 -15.33 -15.13
C SER A 454 1.36 -15.26 -16.29
N TYR A 455 1.80 -14.80 -17.47
CA TYR A 455 0.95 -14.76 -18.66
C TYR A 455 0.62 -16.16 -19.17
N LEU A 456 1.59 -17.09 -19.17
CA LEU A 456 1.38 -18.46 -19.65
C LEU A 456 0.42 -19.26 -18.77
N ALA A 457 0.38 -18.99 -17.45
CA ALA A 457 -0.53 -19.64 -16.51
C ALA A 457 -2.01 -19.31 -16.75
N GLU A 458 -2.29 -18.21 -17.46
CA GLU A 458 -3.65 -17.80 -17.82
C GLU A 458 -4.15 -18.40 -19.15
N GLY A 459 -3.26 -19.09 -19.88
CA GLY A 459 -3.60 -19.84 -21.10
C GLY A 459 -3.80 -21.33 -20.81
N GLU A 460 -4.61 -21.99 -21.63
CA GLU A 460 -4.76 -23.46 -21.61
C GLU A 460 -4.50 -24.07 -23.01
N PRO A 461 -3.89 -25.26 -23.11
CA PRO A 461 -3.76 -25.97 -24.38
C PRO A 461 -5.16 -26.31 -24.95
N ASP A 462 -5.46 -25.83 -26.14
CA ASP A 462 -6.77 -25.99 -26.77
C ASP A 462 -6.79 -27.14 -27.78
N SER A 463 -5.84 -27.17 -28.72
CA SER A 463 -5.73 -28.19 -29.76
C SER A 463 -4.28 -28.42 -30.20
N VAL A 464 -4.02 -29.55 -30.85
CA VAL A 464 -2.72 -29.88 -31.46
C VAL A 464 -2.95 -30.11 -32.95
N ASN A 465 -2.17 -29.45 -33.79
CA ASN A 465 -2.19 -29.65 -35.23
C ASN A 465 -0.79 -30.04 -35.72
N GLY A 466 -0.59 -31.32 -36.00
CA GLY A 466 0.71 -31.89 -36.32
C GLY A 466 1.71 -31.65 -35.18
N ASN A 467 2.72 -30.82 -35.46
CA ASN A 467 3.79 -30.48 -34.52
C ASN A 467 3.60 -29.10 -33.84
N THR A 468 2.41 -28.51 -33.98
CA THR A 468 2.06 -27.19 -33.45
C THR A 468 0.98 -27.30 -32.38
N ILE A 469 1.25 -26.77 -31.18
CA ILE A 469 0.29 -26.69 -30.08
C ILE A 469 -0.40 -25.34 -30.11
N ILE A 470 -1.73 -25.35 -30.09
CA ILE A 470 -2.57 -24.17 -30.06
C ILE A 470 -3.00 -23.93 -28.62
N ILE A 471 -2.66 -22.75 -28.09
CA ILE A 471 -2.99 -22.32 -26.73
C ILE A 471 -4.09 -21.28 -26.80
N GLY A 472 -5.18 -21.54 -26.09
CA GLY A 472 -6.34 -20.67 -26.01
C GLY A 472 -6.21 -19.65 -24.88
N PHE A 473 -6.48 -18.38 -25.19
CA PHE A 473 -6.60 -17.29 -24.21
C PHE A 473 -8.01 -16.70 -24.23
N PRO A 474 -8.60 -16.34 -23.07
CA PRO A 474 -9.85 -15.59 -23.03
C PRO A 474 -9.73 -14.24 -23.75
N LYS A 475 -10.76 -13.84 -24.50
CA LYS A 475 -10.80 -12.57 -25.29
C LYS A 475 -10.51 -11.30 -24.47
N GLU A 476 -10.77 -11.34 -23.17
CA GLU A 476 -10.54 -10.23 -22.23
C GLU A 476 -9.05 -10.00 -21.91
N LEU A 477 -8.17 -10.94 -22.28
CA LEU A 477 -6.73 -10.95 -21.95
C LEU A 477 -5.84 -10.83 -23.20
N ASN A 478 -6.30 -10.11 -24.24
CA ASN A 478 -5.55 -9.93 -25.50
C ASN A 478 -4.13 -9.38 -25.31
N PHE A 479 -3.92 -8.50 -24.32
CA PHE A 479 -2.60 -7.97 -24.01
C PHE A 479 -1.59 -9.06 -23.59
N HIS A 480 -2.02 -10.05 -22.80
CA HIS A 480 -1.15 -11.15 -22.37
C HIS A 480 -0.75 -12.05 -23.54
N ARG A 481 -1.65 -12.23 -24.49
CA ARG A 481 -1.38 -12.95 -25.75
C ARG A 481 -0.36 -12.22 -26.62
N GLU A 482 -0.50 -10.90 -26.81
CA GLU A 482 0.41 -10.10 -27.64
C GLU A 482 1.86 -10.18 -27.12
N VAL A 483 2.06 -10.10 -25.80
CA VAL A 483 3.39 -10.22 -25.16
C VAL A 483 4.00 -11.62 -25.33
N LEU A 484 3.16 -12.67 -25.38
CA LEU A 484 3.61 -14.05 -25.62
C LEU A 484 3.87 -14.35 -27.10
N GLU A 485 3.20 -13.64 -28.03
CA GLU A 485 3.44 -13.72 -29.48
C GLU A 485 4.73 -13.02 -29.93
N GLU A 486 5.33 -12.17 -29.09
CA GLU A 486 6.64 -11.59 -29.35
C GLU A 486 7.70 -12.69 -29.59
N LYS A 487 8.52 -12.51 -30.64
CA LYS A 487 9.49 -13.51 -31.11
C LYS A 487 10.39 -14.06 -30.01
N HIS A 488 10.91 -13.19 -29.13
CA HIS A 488 11.76 -13.61 -28.02
C HIS A 488 10.98 -14.47 -26.99
N SER A 489 9.76 -14.09 -26.64
CA SER A 489 8.93 -14.82 -25.67
C SER A 489 8.55 -16.19 -26.21
N LYS A 490 8.13 -16.23 -27.47
CA LYS A 490 7.74 -17.46 -28.17
C LYS A 490 8.89 -18.46 -28.29
N ASP A 491 10.06 -18.01 -28.74
CA ASP A 491 11.24 -18.87 -28.90
C ASP A 491 11.67 -19.49 -27.55
N ALA A 492 11.59 -18.72 -26.46
CA ALA A 492 11.93 -19.20 -25.13
C ALA A 492 10.96 -20.29 -24.62
N ILE A 493 9.66 -20.15 -24.89
CA ILE A 493 8.65 -21.13 -24.48
C ILE A 493 8.75 -22.40 -25.33
N GLU A 494 8.94 -22.27 -26.65
CA GLU A 494 9.12 -23.40 -27.56
C GLU A 494 10.38 -24.20 -27.23
N GLN A 495 11.48 -23.54 -26.84
CA GLN A 495 12.71 -24.21 -26.41
C GLN A 495 12.49 -25.04 -25.15
N VAL A 496 11.86 -24.48 -24.12
CA VAL A 496 11.60 -25.18 -22.86
C VAL A 496 10.61 -26.32 -23.06
N LEU A 497 9.56 -26.11 -23.86
CA LEU A 497 8.62 -27.18 -24.14
C LEU A 497 9.24 -28.31 -24.96
N SER A 498 10.07 -27.98 -25.96
CA SER A 498 10.77 -29.00 -26.75
C SER A 498 11.70 -29.85 -25.90
N GLN A 499 12.35 -29.25 -24.88
CA GLN A 499 13.14 -29.99 -23.88
C GLN A 499 12.29 -30.89 -22.97
N ILE A 500 11.09 -30.44 -22.57
CA ILE A 500 10.18 -31.24 -21.73
C ILE A 500 9.57 -32.42 -22.52
N MET A 501 9.30 -32.22 -23.81
CA MET A 501 8.64 -33.21 -24.67
C MET A 501 9.62 -34.13 -25.40
N ASP A 502 10.92 -33.82 -25.37
CA ASP A 502 12.01 -34.49 -26.10
C ASP A 502 11.76 -34.58 -27.62
N MET A 503 11.13 -33.54 -28.16
CA MET A 503 10.82 -33.41 -29.59
C MET A 503 10.66 -31.93 -29.95
N PRO A 504 10.95 -31.49 -31.19
CA PRO A 504 10.75 -30.10 -31.58
C PRO A 504 9.26 -29.78 -31.58
N VAL A 505 8.82 -28.74 -30.88
CA VAL A 505 7.40 -28.33 -30.83
C VAL A 505 7.27 -26.85 -31.15
N LYS A 506 6.28 -26.48 -31.97
CA LYS A 506 5.90 -25.09 -32.23
C LYS A 506 4.64 -24.70 -31.48
N MET A 507 4.48 -23.41 -31.18
CA MET A 507 3.30 -22.88 -30.49
C MET A 507 2.57 -21.83 -31.32
N SER A 508 1.25 -21.78 -31.15
CA SER A 508 0.40 -20.71 -31.66
C SER A 508 -0.60 -20.31 -30.59
N PHE A 509 -0.93 -19.01 -30.54
CA PHE A 509 -1.85 -18.46 -29.55
C PHE A 509 -3.13 -18.02 -30.25
N VAL A 510 -4.28 -18.39 -29.72
CA VAL A 510 -5.59 -18.06 -30.31
C VAL A 510 -6.53 -17.55 -29.22
N ALA A 511 -7.33 -16.53 -29.54
CA ALA A 511 -8.38 -16.07 -28.64
C ALA A 511 -9.56 -17.06 -28.67
N THR A 512 -10.01 -17.55 -27.51
CA THR A 512 -11.12 -18.48 -27.38
C THR A 512 -12.30 -17.86 -26.61
N ASP A 513 -13.53 -18.26 -26.96
CA ASP A 513 -14.77 -17.87 -26.27
C ASP A 513 -15.07 -18.74 -25.03
N LYS A 514 -14.11 -19.58 -24.60
CA LYS A 514 -14.27 -20.46 -23.44
C LYS A 514 -14.17 -19.63 -22.16
N LYS A 515 -15.31 -19.48 -21.46
CA LYS A 515 -15.42 -18.86 -20.13
C LYS A 515 -14.47 -19.53 -19.12
N GLN A 516 -13.97 -18.73 -18.16
CA GLN A 516 -13.26 -19.19 -16.96
C GLN A 516 -13.96 -20.44 -16.38
N LYS A 517 -13.19 -21.45 -15.97
CA LYS A 517 -13.72 -22.66 -15.31
C LYS A 517 -14.63 -22.27 -14.13
N GLU A 518 -15.94 -22.46 -14.30
CA GLU A 518 -16.88 -22.53 -13.19
C GLU A 518 -16.60 -23.81 -12.37
N PRO A 519 -16.73 -23.76 -11.04
CA PRO A 519 -16.62 -24.94 -10.20
C PRO A 519 -17.86 -25.85 -10.34
N VAL A 520 -17.60 -27.15 -10.29
CA VAL A 520 -18.49 -28.34 -10.35
C VAL A 520 -19.99 -28.09 -10.07
N PRO A 521 -20.90 -28.58 -10.94
CA PRO A 521 -22.34 -28.36 -10.79
C PRO A 521 -22.93 -29.17 -9.63
N GLY A 522 -23.60 -28.47 -8.70
CA GLY A 522 -24.28 -29.07 -7.53
C GLY A 522 -24.55 -28.10 -6.37
N ALA A 523 -23.96 -26.90 -6.37
CA ALA A 523 -23.99 -25.99 -5.23
C ALA A 523 -25.13 -24.95 -5.20
N ASN A 524 -25.94 -24.82 -6.26
CA ASN A 524 -26.93 -23.73 -6.36
C ASN A 524 -28.29 -24.05 -5.73
N VAL A 525 -28.70 -25.32 -5.61
CA VAL A 525 -29.99 -25.66 -4.99
C VAL A 525 -29.97 -25.49 -3.46
N ILE A 526 -28.80 -25.70 -2.84
CA ILE A 526 -28.62 -25.64 -1.37
C ILE A 526 -28.63 -24.18 -0.86
N LYS A 527 -28.34 -23.19 -1.72
CA LYS A 527 -28.19 -21.78 -1.32
C LYS A 527 -29.52 -21.09 -0.98
N GLU A 528 -30.62 -21.46 -1.63
CA GLU A 528 -31.90 -20.78 -1.43
C GLU A 528 -32.66 -21.33 -0.22
N GLU A 529 -32.63 -22.65 0.01
CA GLU A 529 -33.31 -23.27 1.16
C GLU A 529 -32.68 -22.92 2.52
N LEU A 530 -31.35 -22.78 2.61
CA LEU A 530 -30.66 -22.46 3.88
C LEU A 530 -30.75 -20.96 4.24
N LYS A 531 -30.80 -20.07 3.23
CA LYS A 531 -31.05 -18.63 3.45
C LYS A 531 -32.43 -18.37 4.07
N ALA A 532 -33.41 -19.21 3.77
CA ALA A 532 -34.76 -19.08 4.31
C ALA A 532 -34.88 -19.60 5.76
N LYS A 533 -33.99 -20.50 6.21
CA LYS A 533 -34.09 -21.15 7.53
C LYS A 533 -33.30 -20.46 8.64
N GLU A 534 -32.17 -19.83 8.35
CA GLU A 534 -31.36 -19.14 9.38
C GLU A 534 -30.80 -17.78 8.90
N PRO A 535 -31.35 -16.64 9.37
CA PRO A 535 -30.99 -15.31 8.87
C PRO A 535 -29.57 -14.85 9.22
N VAL A 536 -28.96 -15.45 10.25
CA VAL A 536 -27.58 -15.15 10.69
C VAL A 536 -26.56 -15.61 9.64
N ILE A 537 -26.79 -16.78 9.02
CA ILE A 537 -25.92 -17.33 7.97
C ILE A 537 -26.02 -16.48 6.69
N GLY A 538 -27.23 -16.00 6.36
CA GLY A 538 -27.45 -15.10 5.23
C GLY A 538 -26.69 -13.76 5.37
N SER A 539 -26.65 -13.22 6.59
CA SER A 539 -25.93 -11.97 6.89
C SER A 539 -24.41 -12.15 6.81
N ALA A 540 -23.88 -13.26 7.34
CA ALA A 540 -22.45 -13.57 7.26
C ALA A 540 -21.98 -13.78 5.81
N LEU A 541 -22.80 -14.40 4.95
CA LEU A 541 -22.47 -14.59 3.53
C LEU A 541 -22.45 -13.29 2.73
N ASN A 542 -23.37 -12.37 3.02
CA ASN A 542 -23.43 -11.08 2.33
C ASN A 542 -22.29 -10.13 2.75
N ILE A 543 -21.85 -10.21 4.01
CA ILE A 543 -20.79 -9.34 4.54
C ILE A 543 -19.41 -9.84 4.11
N PHE A 544 -19.17 -11.16 4.13
CA PHE A 544 -17.82 -11.72 3.95
C PHE A 544 -17.61 -12.45 2.61
N GLY A 545 -18.63 -12.56 1.75
CA GLY A 545 -18.50 -13.18 0.42
C GLY A 545 -18.15 -14.67 0.43
N GLY A 546 -18.38 -15.37 1.55
CA GLY A 546 -18.00 -16.78 1.74
C GLY A 546 -18.83 -17.78 0.92
N ARG A 547 -18.40 -19.05 0.89
CA ARG A 547 -19.13 -20.17 0.27
C ARG A 547 -19.36 -21.28 1.30
N ILE A 548 -20.59 -21.83 1.37
CA ILE A 548 -20.91 -22.98 2.22
C ILE A 548 -20.53 -24.27 1.49
N PHE A 549 -19.66 -25.08 2.09
CA PHE A 549 -19.18 -26.33 1.46
C PHE A 549 -19.93 -27.60 1.91
N LYS A 550 -20.56 -27.59 3.10
CA LYS A 550 -21.45 -28.67 3.58
C LYS A 550 -22.17 -28.23 4.86
N SER A 551 -23.47 -28.50 4.97
CA SER A 551 -24.20 -28.48 6.24
C SER A 551 -24.38 -29.93 6.69
N THR A 552 -23.66 -30.35 7.72
CA THR A 552 -23.94 -31.61 8.40
C THR A 552 -24.96 -31.33 9.50
N LYS A 553 -26.21 -31.74 9.28
CA LYS A 553 -27.17 -31.91 10.37
C LYS A 553 -26.67 -33.04 11.26
N ASN A 554 -26.19 -32.73 12.46
CA ASN A 554 -26.26 -33.69 13.55
C ASN A 554 -27.68 -33.62 14.10
N ASN A 555 -28.47 -34.67 13.84
CA ASN A 555 -29.52 -35.09 14.77
C ASN A 555 -28.85 -35.80 15.93
#